data_AF-A0A1B0CE23-F1
#
_entry.id   AF-A0A1B0CE23-F1
#
_cell.length_a   1.000
_cell.length_b   1.000
_cell.length_c   1.000
_cell.angle_alpha   90.00
_cell.angle_beta   90.00
_cell.angle_gamma   90.00
#
_symmetry.space_group_name_H-M   'P 1'
#
loop_
_entity.id
_entity.type
_entity.pdbx_description
1 polymer ?
#
loop_
_entity_poly.entity_id
_entity_poly.type
_entity_poly.pdbx_seq_one_letter_code
_entity_poly.pdbx_strand_id
1 'polypeptide(L)'
;MYQQQNMLSFTPDANRIMTQSNNNGIMNYVSGYPQEVDVKLKKLAFFDILATLVNPSLLAPTSSQRLHENTLYFTLSPTQATEIASNRDIRNATRVEHIVQVQLRFCLMDTATEQDDYFPPNISVKVNGKQCQLPNPIPTNKPGVEPKRPPRPVNITGNIKASPLVTNTVQVSWCSEFNRGHVVSIYLVKKLTSPQLLQRLKTKGIKSADITRNLIIDKLKEDADCDIATTMLRVSLICPLGKMRMSTPCRASTCSHLQCFDACLYLQMNERKPTWNCPVCDKQAVYENLVIDGYFQDVIASKNLGPDSNEIQLHEDGSWSVHVLKSDAQTLDTPVKPAQKVEIISDDLEVISTKCDDKSGSNHGVEPSSTTGVTVDLTLSDSDDDLPLKRKQNSGNSNR
;
A
#
# COMPACT_ATOMS: atom_id res chain seq x y z
N MET A 1 51.44 20.99 49.28
CA MET A 1 51.90 19.77 48.59
C MET A 1 51.19 18.60 49.23
N TYR A 2 50.07 18.15 48.64
CA TYR A 2 49.30 17.02 49.16
C TYR A 2 49.65 15.76 48.36
N GLN A 3 50.03 14.72 49.08
CA GLN A 3 50.28 13.38 48.58
C GLN A 3 49.07 12.53 49.00
N GLN A 4 48.37 11.94 48.04
CA GLN A 4 47.36 10.91 48.33
C GLN A 4 47.42 9.83 47.25
N GLN A 5 47.71 8.62 47.69
CA GLN A 5 47.66 7.38 46.92
C GLN A 5 46.23 7.15 46.42
N ASN A 6 46.07 6.64 45.19
CA ASN A 6 44.91 5.81 44.88
C ASN A 6 45.20 4.79 43.78
N MET A 7 44.61 3.62 44.01
CA MET A 7 44.82 2.33 43.39
C MET A 7 44.37 2.30 41.93
N LEU A 8 45.20 1.74 41.05
CA LEU A 8 44.83 1.41 39.68
C LEU A 8 43.90 0.19 39.67
N SER A 9 42.62 0.40 39.42
CA SER A 9 41.67 -0.66 39.08
C SER A 9 41.75 -0.97 37.57
N PHE A 10 42.12 -2.21 37.26
CA PHE A 10 42.06 -2.77 35.92
C PHE A 10 40.61 -2.89 35.46
N THR A 11 40.31 -2.35 34.27
CA THR A 11 39.17 -2.78 33.43
C THR A 11 39.72 -3.06 32.02
N PRO A 12 39.48 -4.23 31.42
CA PRO A 12 39.96 -4.52 30.08
C PRO A 12 38.95 -4.02 29.03
N ASP A 13 39.29 -2.92 28.35
CA ASP A 13 38.61 -2.48 27.13
C ASP A 13 38.92 -3.45 25.99
N ALA A 14 38.02 -4.40 25.76
CA ALA A 14 38.02 -5.25 24.58
C ALA A 14 37.32 -4.53 23.42
N ASN A 15 37.96 -3.50 22.84
CA ASN A 15 37.55 -2.91 21.55
C ASN A 15 38.65 -2.05 20.91
N ARG A 16 39.85 -2.61 20.74
CA ARG A 16 40.90 -1.98 19.92
C ARG A 16 41.54 -3.00 18.99
N ILE A 17 40.94 -3.21 17.83
CA ILE A 17 41.60 -3.93 16.74
C ILE A 17 42.58 -2.96 16.09
N MET A 18 43.88 -3.22 16.26
CA MET A 18 44.96 -2.59 15.51
C MET A 18 44.81 -2.95 14.03
N THR A 19 44.60 -1.95 13.18
CA THR A 19 44.74 -2.09 11.73
C THR A 19 46.22 -2.14 11.38
N GLN A 20 46.78 -3.33 11.19
CA GLN A 20 48.04 -3.46 10.46
C GLN A 20 47.75 -3.41 8.97
N SER A 21 48.10 -2.29 8.35
CA SER A 21 48.17 -2.12 6.91
C SER A 21 49.26 -3.03 6.34
N ASN A 22 48.90 -3.97 5.47
CA ASN A 22 49.86 -4.63 4.60
C ASN A 22 49.48 -4.41 3.13
N ASN A 23 50.50 -4.00 2.38
CA ASN A 23 50.43 -3.41 1.05
C ASN A 23 50.27 -4.52 0.00
N ASN A 24 49.03 -4.95 -0.26
CA ASN A 24 48.60 -5.64 -1.48
C ASN A 24 47.07 -5.78 -1.42
N GLY A 25 46.36 -5.15 -2.36
CA GLY A 25 44.90 -4.94 -2.39
C GLY A 25 44.03 -6.20 -2.53
N ILE A 26 44.23 -7.20 -1.67
CA ILE A 26 43.33 -8.34 -1.47
C ILE A 26 42.80 -8.23 -0.04
N MET A 27 41.55 -7.82 0.09
CA MET A 27 40.83 -7.81 1.37
C MET A 27 40.71 -9.25 1.86
N ASN A 28 41.51 -9.63 2.86
CA ASN A 28 41.38 -10.91 3.54
C ASN A 28 40.14 -10.86 4.45
N TYR A 29 39.06 -11.48 4.00
CA TYR A 29 37.81 -11.59 4.75
C TYR A 29 38.01 -12.56 5.93
N VAL A 30 37.85 -12.07 7.16
CA VAL A 30 37.83 -12.92 8.35
C VAL A 30 36.49 -13.66 8.37
N SER A 31 36.53 -14.97 8.18
CA SER A 31 35.36 -15.84 8.19
C SER A 31 34.69 -15.87 9.56
N GLY A 32 33.39 -15.56 9.64
CA GLY A 32 32.55 -15.95 10.78
C GLY A 32 31.73 -14.85 11.46
N TYR A 33 31.98 -13.56 11.17
CA TYR A 33 31.20 -12.46 11.73
C TYR A 33 30.48 -11.67 10.63
N PRO A 34 29.20 -11.28 10.83
CA PRO A 34 28.50 -10.42 9.88
C PRO A 34 29.25 -9.11 9.71
N GLN A 35 29.59 -8.76 8.47
CA GLN A 35 30.24 -7.49 8.18
C GLN A 35 29.20 -6.38 8.20
N GLU A 36 29.23 -5.55 9.24
CA GLU A 36 28.35 -4.38 9.33
C GLU A 36 28.69 -3.36 8.23
N VAL A 37 27.64 -2.75 7.68
CA VAL A 37 27.72 -1.77 6.60
C VAL A 37 26.80 -0.57 6.90
N ASP A 38 27.17 0.62 6.46
CA ASP A 38 26.39 1.84 6.67
C ASP A 38 25.27 2.00 5.62
N VAL A 39 24.43 0.97 5.47
CA VAL A 39 23.23 1.01 4.62
C VAL A 39 22.02 1.32 5.49
N LYS A 40 21.18 2.26 5.04
CA LYS A 40 19.96 2.65 5.75
C LYS A 40 18.74 2.20 4.95
N LEU A 41 17.83 1.47 5.59
CA LEU A 41 16.55 1.15 4.99
C LEU A 41 15.54 2.27 5.22
N LYS A 42 14.70 2.54 4.23
CA LYS A 42 13.56 3.43 4.38
C LYS A 42 12.65 2.97 5.51
N LYS A 43 12.14 3.94 6.26
CA LYS A 43 11.21 3.70 7.36
C LYS A 43 9.87 3.20 6.80
N LEU A 44 9.27 2.24 7.50
CA LEU A 44 7.95 1.73 7.16
C LEU A 44 6.92 2.40 8.06
N ALA A 45 5.96 3.13 7.49
CA ALA A 45 5.02 3.93 8.28
C ALA A 45 4.29 3.12 9.36
N PHE A 46 3.89 1.88 9.09
CA PHE A 46 3.18 1.01 10.04
C PHE A 46 4.07 0.30 11.06
N PHE A 47 5.37 0.62 11.14
CA PHE A 47 6.29 -0.04 12.05
C PHE A 47 7.21 0.97 12.73
N ASP A 48 7.03 1.16 14.04
CA ASP A 48 8.01 1.90 14.85
C ASP A 48 9.16 0.95 15.21
N ILE A 49 10.39 1.35 14.91
CA ILE A 49 11.59 0.61 15.30
C ILE A 49 11.85 0.85 16.78
N LEU A 50 11.81 -0.22 17.59
CA LEU A 50 12.09 -0.18 19.03
C LEU A 50 13.57 -0.45 19.31
N ALA A 51 14.17 -1.39 18.58
CA ALA A 51 15.59 -1.71 18.69
C ALA A 51 16.13 -2.35 17.41
N THR A 52 17.43 -2.19 17.16
CA THR A 52 18.17 -2.95 16.15
C THR A 52 18.77 -4.19 16.83
N LEU A 53 18.33 -5.38 16.42
CA LEU A 53 18.82 -6.65 16.96
C LEU A 53 20.05 -7.15 16.18
N VAL A 54 20.07 -6.91 14.88
CA VAL A 54 21.22 -7.12 14.00
C VAL A 54 21.35 -5.91 13.10
N ASN A 55 22.49 -5.23 13.16
CA ASN A 55 22.81 -4.10 12.30
C ASN A 55 22.81 -4.52 10.82
N PRO A 56 22.60 -3.59 9.88
CA PRO A 56 22.74 -3.87 8.45
C PRO A 56 24.06 -4.58 8.16
N SER A 57 23.96 -5.85 7.76
CA SER A 57 25.08 -6.77 7.60
C SER A 57 25.15 -7.25 6.16
N LEU A 58 26.33 -7.23 5.57
CA LEU A 58 26.55 -7.69 4.20
C LEU A 58 26.35 -9.22 4.11
N LEU A 59 25.55 -9.63 3.14
CA LEU A 59 25.47 -11.02 2.70
C LEU A 59 26.66 -11.32 1.76
N ALA A 60 27.82 -11.58 2.38
CA ALA A 60 29.06 -11.87 1.66
C ALA A 60 29.05 -13.30 1.09
N PRO A 61 29.36 -13.50 -0.20
CA PRO A 61 29.59 -14.81 -0.79
C PRO A 61 30.70 -15.57 -0.04
N THR A 62 30.44 -16.80 0.38
CA THR A 62 31.39 -17.61 1.16
C THR A 62 32.21 -18.58 0.30
N SER A 63 31.79 -18.81 -0.95
CA SER A 63 32.46 -19.73 -1.86
C SER A 63 32.38 -19.26 -3.32
N SER A 64 33.02 -19.98 -4.22
CA SER A 64 32.87 -19.78 -5.67
C SER A 64 31.56 -20.38 -6.22
N GLN A 65 30.76 -21.04 -5.39
CA GLN A 65 29.48 -21.60 -5.81
C GLN A 65 28.43 -20.50 -6.02
N ARG A 66 27.38 -20.80 -6.79
CA ARG A 66 26.29 -19.85 -7.04
C ARG A 66 25.41 -19.63 -5.80
N LEU A 67 25.20 -20.67 -5.01
CA LEU A 67 24.38 -20.66 -3.80
C LEU A 67 25.26 -20.38 -2.57
N HIS A 68 24.88 -19.38 -1.81
CA HIS A 68 25.56 -18.95 -0.59
C HIS A 68 24.66 -19.14 0.62
N GLU A 69 25.27 -19.28 1.80
CA GLU A 69 24.58 -19.34 3.07
C GLU A 69 25.33 -18.53 4.12
N ASN A 70 24.62 -17.63 4.81
CA ASN A 70 25.10 -16.86 5.95
C ASN A 70 24.19 -17.12 7.15
N THR A 71 24.80 -17.26 8.33
CA THR A 71 24.08 -17.39 9.59
C THR A 71 24.27 -16.16 10.45
N LEU A 72 23.16 -15.58 10.90
CA LEU A 72 23.11 -14.46 11.83
C LEU A 72 22.67 -14.96 13.21
N TYR A 73 23.13 -14.26 14.23
CA TYR A 73 22.84 -14.58 15.63
C TYR A 73 22.38 -13.33 16.35
N PHE A 74 21.37 -13.46 17.21
CA PHE A 74 20.99 -12.40 18.14
C PHE A 74 20.38 -12.98 19.43
N THR A 75 20.54 -12.26 20.52
CA THR A 75 19.87 -12.52 21.79
C THR A 75 18.88 -11.39 22.07
N LEU A 76 17.87 -11.68 22.90
CA LEU A 76 16.92 -10.67 23.36
C LEU A 76 17.33 -10.22 24.75
N SER A 77 17.17 -8.94 25.07
CA SER A 77 17.21 -8.51 26.46
C SER A 77 15.98 -9.06 27.22
N PRO A 78 16.00 -9.13 28.56
CA PRO A 78 14.82 -9.49 29.34
C PRO A 78 13.62 -8.60 29.02
N THR A 79 13.84 -7.29 28.85
CA THR A 79 12.77 -6.34 28.52
C THR A 79 12.15 -6.61 27.15
N GLN A 80 12.98 -6.84 26.13
CA GLN A 80 12.52 -7.15 24.77
C GLN A 80 11.75 -8.48 24.72
N ALA A 81 12.24 -9.52 25.42
CA ALA A 81 11.57 -10.81 25.48
C ALA A 81 10.19 -10.70 26.17
N THR A 82 10.11 -9.96 27.27
CA THR A 82 8.84 -9.67 27.96
C THR A 82 7.89 -8.88 27.07
N GLU A 83 8.40 -7.89 26.34
CA GLU A 83 7.58 -7.03 25.47
C GLU A 83 6.96 -7.81 24.31
N ILE A 84 7.71 -8.72 23.68
CA ILE A 84 7.18 -9.63 22.64
C ILE A 84 6.11 -10.57 23.24
N ALA A 85 6.36 -11.12 24.43
CA ALA A 85 5.47 -12.08 25.07
C ALA A 85 4.15 -11.44 25.54
N SER A 86 4.19 -10.21 26.06
CA SER A 86 3.02 -9.49 26.57
C SER A 86 2.15 -8.90 25.46
N ASN A 87 2.74 -8.59 24.29
CA ASN A 87 2.03 -8.00 23.14
C ASN A 87 1.51 -9.06 22.15
N ARG A 88 1.16 -10.24 22.66
CA ARG A 88 0.57 -11.33 21.88
C ARG A 88 -0.95 -11.17 21.83
N ASP A 89 -1.48 -10.82 20.67
CA ASP A 89 -2.91 -10.79 20.40
C ASP A 89 -3.43 -12.19 20.06
N ILE A 90 -4.19 -12.76 20.99
CA ILE A 90 -4.80 -14.08 20.89
C ILE A 90 -6.31 -14.01 20.63
N ARG A 91 -6.87 -12.84 20.33
CA ARG A 91 -8.32 -12.67 20.09
C ARG A 91 -8.79 -13.49 18.88
N ASN A 92 -7.91 -13.72 17.91
CA ASN A 92 -8.15 -14.66 16.83
C ASN A 92 -7.48 -16.00 17.13
N ALA A 93 -8.28 -17.02 17.45
CA ALA A 93 -7.81 -18.36 17.77
C ALA A 93 -7.04 -19.04 16.62
N THR A 94 -7.28 -18.63 15.37
CA THR A 94 -6.64 -19.19 14.18
C THR A 94 -5.36 -18.46 13.77
N ARG A 95 -5.16 -17.22 14.24
CA ARG A 95 -4.01 -16.38 13.86
C ARG A 95 -3.57 -15.51 15.04
N VAL A 96 -2.53 -15.99 15.71
CA VAL A 96 -1.83 -15.21 16.73
C VAL A 96 -1.09 -14.07 16.02
N GLU A 97 -1.47 -12.83 16.32
CA GLU A 97 -0.72 -11.66 15.87
C GLU A 97 0.10 -11.10 17.03
N HIS A 98 1.33 -10.70 16.76
CA HIS A 98 2.14 -9.99 17.75
C HIS A 98 2.14 -8.52 17.37
N ILE A 99 1.79 -7.62 18.30
CA ILE A 99 1.89 -6.18 18.04
C ILE A 99 3.37 -5.79 18.02
N VAL A 100 4.17 -6.33 18.94
CA VAL A 100 5.62 -6.19 18.95
C VAL A 100 6.24 -7.40 18.26
N GLN A 101 6.98 -7.16 17.19
CA GLN A 101 7.45 -8.18 16.25
C GLN A 101 8.96 -8.11 16.07
N VAL A 102 9.57 -9.25 15.78
CA VAL A 102 10.91 -9.31 15.20
C VAL A 102 10.79 -9.35 13.68
N GLN A 103 11.36 -8.35 13.03
CA GLN A 103 11.25 -8.10 11.60
C GLN A 103 12.63 -8.24 10.94
N LEU A 104 12.72 -9.15 9.98
CA LEU A 104 13.87 -9.35 9.10
C LEU A 104 13.66 -8.54 7.83
N ARG A 105 14.64 -7.73 7.45
CA ARG A 105 14.60 -6.91 6.23
C ARG A 105 15.84 -7.16 5.39
N PHE A 106 15.65 -7.05 4.08
CA PHE A 106 16.71 -7.19 3.09
C PHE A 106 16.71 -5.97 2.18
N CYS A 107 17.87 -5.55 1.71
CA CYS A 107 18.01 -4.48 0.73
C CYS A 107 19.25 -4.69 -0.13
N LEU A 108 19.42 -3.83 -1.14
CA LEU A 108 20.65 -3.79 -1.93
C LEU A 108 21.78 -3.14 -1.13
N MET A 109 23.02 -3.55 -1.42
CA MET A 109 24.21 -2.89 -0.89
C MET A 109 24.45 -1.58 -1.64
N ASP A 110 23.78 -0.53 -1.18
CA ASP A 110 23.96 0.84 -1.68
C ASP A 110 23.83 1.82 -0.51
N THR A 111 24.87 2.62 -0.31
CA THR A 111 25.01 3.59 0.79
C THR A 111 24.68 5.02 0.34
N ALA A 112 24.44 5.27 -0.94
CA ALA A 112 24.18 6.61 -1.46
C ALA A 112 22.80 7.13 -1.05
N THR A 113 21.80 6.24 -0.96
CA THR A 113 20.42 6.59 -0.61
C THR A 113 19.81 5.59 0.37
N GLU A 114 18.74 6.00 1.04
CA GLU A 114 17.91 5.06 1.80
C GLU A 114 17.31 4.00 0.87
N GLN A 115 17.43 2.74 1.24
CA GLN A 115 17.06 1.60 0.42
C GLN A 115 15.64 1.12 0.71
N ASP A 116 14.91 0.75 -0.34
CA ASP A 116 13.68 -0.02 -0.23
C ASP A 116 14.01 -1.47 0.16
N ASP A 117 13.01 -2.19 0.68
CA ASP A 117 13.15 -3.64 0.84
C ASP A 117 13.45 -4.27 -0.52
N TYR A 118 14.36 -5.24 -0.56
CA TYR A 118 14.71 -5.97 -1.78
C TYR A 118 15.24 -7.35 -1.41
N PHE A 119 14.58 -8.39 -1.92
CA PHE A 119 14.99 -9.77 -1.68
C PHE A 119 16.13 -10.19 -2.60
N PRO A 120 17.17 -10.87 -2.08
CA PRO A 120 18.13 -11.56 -2.90
C PRO A 120 17.47 -12.65 -3.77
N PRO A 121 18.08 -13.02 -4.91
CA PRO A 121 17.59 -14.10 -5.76
C PRO A 121 17.58 -15.44 -5.04
N ASN A 122 16.56 -16.27 -5.34
CA ASN A 122 16.37 -17.59 -4.73
C ASN A 122 16.48 -17.61 -3.20
N ILE A 123 16.13 -16.50 -2.54
CA ILE A 123 16.21 -16.37 -1.09
C ILE A 123 15.43 -17.47 -0.36
N SER A 124 16.06 -18.05 0.64
CA SER A 124 15.47 -18.96 1.62
C SER A 124 15.93 -18.56 3.02
N VAL A 125 15.01 -18.59 3.99
CA VAL A 125 15.30 -18.19 5.37
C VAL A 125 14.85 -19.29 6.32
N LYS A 126 15.74 -19.70 7.24
CA LYS A 126 15.42 -20.57 8.37
C LYS A 126 15.71 -19.85 9.68
N VAL A 127 14.79 -19.94 10.62
CA VAL A 127 14.92 -19.34 11.95
C VAL A 127 14.84 -20.47 12.97
N ASN A 128 15.90 -20.63 13.77
CA ASN A 128 16.05 -21.74 14.73
C ASN A 128 15.79 -23.12 14.09
N GLY A 129 16.30 -23.33 12.87
CA GLY A 129 16.13 -24.56 12.09
C GLY A 129 14.76 -24.74 11.41
N LYS A 130 13.79 -23.86 11.67
CA LYS A 130 12.46 -23.89 11.03
C LYS A 130 12.42 -22.99 9.81
N GLN A 131 11.92 -23.49 8.69
CA GLN A 131 11.73 -22.70 7.46
C GLN A 131 10.74 -21.53 7.71
N CYS A 132 11.14 -20.33 7.32
CA CYS A 132 10.29 -19.14 7.35
C CYS A 132 9.52 -19.01 6.03
N GLN A 133 8.26 -18.61 6.12
CA GLN A 133 7.42 -18.37 4.95
C GLN A 133 7.70 -16.98 4.39
N LEU A 134 8.12 -16.92 3.13
CA LEU A 134 8.37 -15.68 2.40
C LEU A 134 7.21 -15.36 1.46
N PRO A 135 6.98 -14.09 1.09
CA PRO A 135 5.95 -13.73 0.12
C PRO A 135 6.10 -14.52 -1.18
N ASN A 136 4.98 -15.03 -1.72
CA ASN A 136 5.00 -15.84 -2.94
C ASN A 136 5.62 -15.05 -4.11
N PRO A 137 6.46 -15.69 -4.95
CA PRO A 137 6.97 -15.06 -6.15
C PRO A 137 5.82 -14.72 -7.09
N ILE A 138 5.88 -13.55 -7.72
CA ILE A 138 4.90 -13.17 -8.74
C ILE A 138 5.26 -13.93 -10.03
N PRO A 139 4.35 -14.76 -10.57
CA PRO A 139 4.58 -15.48 -11.82
C PRO A 139 4.84 -14.49 -12.96
N THR A 140 5.75 -14.83 -13.86
CA THR A 140 6.05 -14.04 -15.05
C THR A 140 5.84 -14.91 -16.29
N ASN A 141 5.07 -14.38 -17.25
CA ASN A 141 4.85 -15.03 -18.54
C ASN A 141 5.98 -14.72 -19.54
N LYS A 142 6.98 -13.92 -19.15
CA LYS A 142 8.12 -13.56 -20.01
C LYS A 142 9.22 -14.63 -19.92
N PRO A 143 9.61 -15.27 -21.03
CA PRO A 143 10.70 -16.24 -21.05
C PRO A 143 12.00 -15.64 -20.53
N GLY A 144 12.70 -16.35 -19.63
CA GLY A 144 14.00 -15.93 -19.10
C GLY A 144 13.96 -14.87 -18.00
N VAL A 145 12.79 -14.35 -17.61
CA VAL A 145 12.66 -13.49 -16.43
C VAL A 145 12.45 -14.37 -15.20
N GLU A 146 13.34 -14.27 -14.21
CA GLU A 146 13.17 -15.01 -12.96
C GLU A 146 11.99 -14.44 -12.16
N PRO A 147 11.12 -15.29 -11.56
CA PRO A 147 10.04 -14.85 -10.70
C PRO A 147 10.57 -14.04 -9.52
N LYS A 148 10.10 -12.80 -9.37
CA LYS A 148 10.49 -11.92 -8.27
C LYS A 148 9.47 -11.96 -7.14
N ARG A 149 9.96 -12.03 -5.91
CA ARG A 149 9.11 -11.86 -4.72
C ARG A 149 8.82 -10.38 -4.50
N PRO A 150 7.59 -10.01 -4.12
CA PRO A 150 7.27 -8.63 -3.81
C PRO A 150 8.12 -8.18 -2.61
N PRO A 151 8.85 -7.06 -2.71
CA PRO A 151 9.73 -6.59 -1.64
C PRO A 151 8.91 -6.18 -0.43
N ARG A 152 9.08 -6.89 0.69
CA ARG A 152 8.39 -6.62 1.96
C ARG A 152 9.23 -7.10 3.15
N PRO A 153 9.09 -6.47 4.31
CA PRO A 153 9.67 -7.01 5.54
C PRO A 153 9.11 -8.40 5.86
N VAL A 154 9.91 -9.24 6.51
CA VAL A 154 9.55 -10.60 6.92
C VAL A 154 9.36 -10.64 8.44
N ASN A 155 8.15 -10.98 8.89
CA ASN A 155 7.88 -11.20 10.31
C ASN A 155 8.37 -12.61 10.71
N ILE A 156 9.42 -12.66 11.53
CA ILE A 156 10.00 -13.93 12.02
C ILE A 156 9.60 -14.27 13.46
N THR A 157 8.71 -13.46 14.07
CA THR A 157 8.34 -13.56 15.50
C THR A 157 7.84 -14.96 15.89
N GLY A 158 7.08 -15.63 15.02
CA GLY A 158 6.54 -16.96 15.30
C GLY A 158 7.60 -18.08 15.39
N ASN A 159 8.81 -17.84 14.89
CA ASN A 159 9.88 -18.84 14.83
C ASN A 159 11.02 -18.56 15.82
N ILE A 160 11.01 -17.40 16.49
CA ILE A 160 12.02 -17.06 17.49
C ILE A 160 11.72 -17.72 18.85
N LYS A 161 12.76 -17.81 19.67
CA LYS A 161 12.68 -18.13 21.09
C LYS A 161 12.69 -16.83 21.86
N ALA A 162 11.55 -16.44 22.43
CA ALA A 162 11.40 -15.25 23.26
C ALA A 162 11.96 -15.48 24.68
N SER A 163 13.27 -15.70 24.77
CA SER A 163 13.99 -15.91 26.03
C SER A 163 15.34 -15.20 26.00
N PRO A 164 15.71 -14.46 27.06
CA PRO A 164 17.00 -13.79 27.10
C PRO A 164 18.19 -14.74 27.28
N LEU A 165 17.92 -15.98 27.69
CA LEU A 165 18.96 -16.99 27.96
C LEU A 165 19.34 -17.79 26.71
N VAL A 166 18.65 -17.59 25.59
CA VAL A 166 18.83 -18.40 24.38
C VAL A 166 19.16 -17.50 23.20
N THR A 167 20.20 -17.86 22.47
CA THR A 167 20.53 -17.22 21.19
C THR A 167 19.59 -17.71 20.10
N ASN A 168 19.03 -16.79 19.33
CA ASN A 168 18.27 -17.06 18.13
C ASN A 168 19.21 -17.13 16.93
N THR A 169 18.99 -18.10 16.04
CA THR A 169 19.78 -18.28 14.82
C THR A 169 18.93 -18.01 13.58
N VAL A 170 19.44 -17.23 12.64
CA VAL A 170 18.79 -16.93 11.36
C VAL A 170 19.73 -17.30 10.22
N GLN A 171 19.41 -18.37 9.51
CA GLN A 171 20.15 -18.83 8.34
C GLN A 171 19.49 -18.26 7.09
N VAL A 172 20.28 -17.59 6.27
CA VAL A 172 19.88 -16.98 5.01
C VAL A 172 20.64 -17.66 3.89
N SER A 173 19.93 -18.25 2.94
CA SER A 173 20.52 -18.82 1.73
C SER A 173 20.04 -18.04 0.50
N TRP A 174 20.94 -17.71 -0.43
CA TRP A 174 20.60 -16.94 -1.63
C TRP A 174 21.55 -17.25 -2.79
N CYS A 175 21.12 -16.91 -4.01
CA CYS A 175 21.99 -16.95 -5.20
C CYS A 175 22.66 -15.59 -5.41
N SER A 176 23.97 -15.58 -5.67
CA SER A 176 24.69 -14.33 -5.99
C SER A 176 24.32 -13.80 -7.37
N GLU A 177 24.11 -12.48 -7.46
CA GLU A 177 24.03 -11.73 -8.72
C GLU A 177 25.35 -11.00 -8.96
N PHE A 178 25.83 -10.98 -10.21
CA PHE A 178 27.03 -10.25 -10.57
C PHE A 178 26.85 -8.75 -10.29
N ASN A 179 27.85 -8.12 -9.65
CA ASN A 179 27.85 -6.71 -9.26
C ASN A 179 26.69 -6.24 -8.36
N ARG A 180 26.00 -7.15 -7.65
CA ARG A 180 24.95 -6.78 -6.69
C ARG A 180 25.16 -7.42 -5.33
N GLY A 181 25.65 -6.61 -4.39
CA GLY A 181 25.66 -6.94 -2.98
C GLY A 181 24.26 -6.82 -2.38
N HIS A 182 23.99 -7.61 -1.35
CA HIS A 182 22.75 -7.58 -0.60
C HIS A 182 23.05 -7.45 0.88
N VAL A 183 22.15 -6.78 1.61
CA VAL A 183 22.30 -6.49 3.03
C VAL A 183 21.08 -7.03 3.76
N VAL A 184 21.32 -7.56 4.96
CA VAL A 184 20.29 -8.09 5.86
C VAL A 184 20.35 -7.37 7.20
N SER A 185 19.19 -7.10 7.79
CA SER A 185 19.08 -6.51 9.12
C SER A 185 17.88 -7.08 9.87
N ILE A 186 17.97 -7.05 11.21
CA ILE A 186 16.91 -7.56 12.09
C ILE A 186 16.55 -6.47 13.10
N TYR A 187 15.27 -6.13 13.16
CA TYR A 187 14.72 -5.10 14.04
C TYR A 187 13.66 -5.69 14.96
N LEU A 188 13.60 -5.15 16.18
CA LEU A 188 12.42 -5.23 17.03
C LEU A 188 11.53 -4.03 16.67
N VAL A 189 10.28 -4.30 16.29
CA VAL A 189 9.36 -3.27 15.81
C VAL A 189 8.00 -3.37 16.51
N LYS A 190 7.30 -2.24 16.60
CA LYS A 190 5.90 -2.18 16.99
C LYS A 190 5.03 -1.91 15.77
N LYS A 191 4.16 -2.85 15.41
CA LYS A 191 3.16 -2.70 14.36
C LYS A 191 2.11 -1.68 14.80
N LEU A 192 1.84 -0.70 13.95
CA LEU A 192 0.81 0.32 14.14
C LEU A 192 -0.42 -0.02 13.31
N THR A 193 -1.58 0.45 13.76
CA THR A 193 -2.85 0.36 13.04
C THR A 193 -3.16 1.66 12.29
N SER A 194 -4.06 1.62 11.31
CA SER A 194 -4.48 2.83 10.60
C SER A 194 -5.05 3.93 11.52
N PRO A 195 -5.85 3.65 12.57
CA PRO A 195 -6.25 4.68 13.54
C PRO A 195 -5.06 5.31 14.29
N GLN A 196 -4.03 4.53 14.63
CA GLN A 196 -2.84 5.04 15.30
C GLN A 196 -2.04 5.97 14.37
N LEU A 197 -1.89 5.61 13.10
CA LEU A 197 -1.26 6.49 12.10
C LEU A 197 -2.11 7.73 11.81
N LEU A 198 -3.43 7.61 11.77
CA LEU A 198 -4.31 8.76 11.61
C LEU A 198 -4.15 9.74 12.78
N GLN A 199 -4.07 9.23 14.00
CA GLN A 199 -3.83 10.05 15.18
C GLN A 199 -2.47 10.76 15.08
N ARG A 200 -1.41 10.04 14.67
CA ARG A 200 -0.08 10.63 14.46
C ARG A 200 -0.09 11.70 13.37
N LEU A 201 -0.86 11.51 12.30
CA LEU A 201 -1.06 12.51 11.25
C LEU A 201 -1.79 13.75 11.77
N LYS A 202 -2.82 13.57 12.63
CA LYS A 202 -3.51 14.68 13.31
C LYS A 202 -2.57 15.45 14.24
N THR A 203 -1.73 14.74 15.00
CA THR A 203 -0.71 15.35 15.88
C THR A 203 0.37 16.11 15.12
N LYS A 204 0.73 15.67 13.89
CA LYS A 204 1.62 16.43 12.98
C LYS A 204 1.06 17.81 12.64
N GLY A 205 -0.26 17.98 12.77
CA GLY A 205 -0.94 19.26 12.61
C GLY A 205 -1.63 19.42 11.26
N ILE A 206 -2.60 20.33 11.24
CA ILE A 206 -3.34 20.75 10.06
C ILE A 206 -2.54 21.85 9.36
N LYS A 207 -2.42 21.78 8.04
CA LYS A 207 -1.74 22.82 7.25
C LYS A 207 -2.62 24.06 7.14
N SER A 208 -2.01 25.26 7.16
CA SER A 208 -2.77 26.51 7.01
C SER A 208 -3.62 26.49 5.74
N ALA A 209 -4.85 27.00 5.85
CA ALA A 209 -5.73 27.20 4.71
C ALA A 209 -5.11 28.10 3.62
N ASP A 210 -4.18 28.98 3.98
CA ASP A 210 -3.50 29.89 3.05
C ASP A 210 -2.69 29.14 1.99
N ILE A 211 -2.14 27.96 2.32
CA ILE A 211 -1.37 27.16 1.36
C ILE A 211 -2.27 26.75 0.18
N THR A 212 -3.47 26.28 0.49
CA THR A 212 -4.44 25.87 -0.53
C THR A 212 -5.08 27.09 -1.19
N ARG A 213 -5.33 28.17 -0.45
CA ARG A 213 -5.79 29.45 -1.01
C ARG A 213 -4.84 29.97 -2.09
N ASN A 214 -3.54 30.00 -1.81
CA ASN A 214 -2.53 30.42 -2.78
C ASN A 214 -2.47 29.47 -3.98
N LEU A 215 -2.56 28.15 -3.76
CA LEU A 215 -2.62 27.18 -4.86
C LEU A 215 -3.85 27.37 -5.76
N ILE A 216 -4.99 27.80 -5.21
CA ILE A 216 -6.19 28.14 -5.99
C ILE A 216 -5.93 29.39 -6.82
N ILE A 217 -5.42 30.45 -6.18
CA ILE A 217 -5.10 31.72 -6.83
C ILE A 217 -4.11 31.51 -7.99
N ASP A 218 -3.03 30.75 -7.76
CA ASP A 218 -2.00 30.50 -8.77
C ASP A 218 -2.57 29.73 -9.97
N LYS A 219 -3.37 28.68 -9.72
CA LYS A 219 -4.02 27.91 -10.79
C LYS A 219 -4.97 28.74 -11.64
N LEU A 220 -5.80 29.57 -11.00
CA LEU A 220 -6.79 30.39 -11.70
C LEU A 220 -6.14 31.58 -12.42
N LYS A 221 -5.00 32.09 -11.93
CA LYS A 221 -4.20 33.09 -12.64
C LYS A 221 -3.51 32.53 -13.88
N GLU A 222 -2.91 31.35 -13.77
CA GLU A 222 -2.29 30.66 -14.93
C GLU A 222 -3.32 30.42 -16.04
N ASP A 223 -4.56 30.07 -15.68
CA ASP A 223 -5.66 29.89 -16.64
C ASP A 223 -6.13 31.20 -17.28
N ALA A 224 -6.03 32.35 -16.59
CA ALA A 224 -6.45 33.66 -17.12
C ALA A 224 -5.56 34.16 -18.27
N ASP A 225 -4.32 33.69 -18.34
CA ASP A 225 -3.39 33.99 -19.45
C ASP A 225 -3.65 33.10 -20.69
N CYS A 226 -4.59 32.15 -20.62
CA CYS A 226 -4.99 31.29 -21.73
C CYS A 226 -6.21 31.86 -22.49
N ASP A 227 -6.32 31.57 -23.80
CA ASP A 227 -7.45 32.02 -24.65
C ASP A 227 -8.84 31.57 -24.12
N ILE A 228 -8.88 30.53 -23.28
CA ILE A 228 -10.07 30.06 -22.56
C ILE A 228 -9.78 30.15 -21.06
N ALA A 229 -10.11 31.29 -20.46
CA ALA A 229 -9.92 31.52 -19.03
C ALA A 229 -10.98 30.77 -18.20
N THR A 230 -10.53 29.90 -17.30
CA THR A 230 -11.39 29.28 -16.29
C THR A 230 -11.51 30.24 -15.11
N THR A 231 -12.65 30.91 -14.96
CA THR A 231 -12.88 31.86 -13.84
C THR A 231 -13.21 31.17 -12.52
N MET A 232 -13.45 29.86 -12.53
CA MET A 232 -13.90 29.09 -11.37
C MET A 232 -13.56 27.61 -11.46
N LEU A 233 -13.13 27.01 -10.34
CA LEU A 233 -12.83 25.57 -10.27
C LEU A 233 -13.88 24.84 -9.42
N ARG A 234 -14.37 23.70 -9.90
CA ARG A 234 -15.26 22.82 -9.12
C ARG A 234 -14.46 21.72 -8.46
N VAL A 235 -14.72 21.48 -7.17
CA VAL A 235 -14.07 20.42 -6.39
C VAL A 235 -15.11 19.63 -5.59
N SER A 236 -14.94 18.31 -5.58
CA SER A 236 -15.81 17.42 -4.81
C SER A 236 -15.33 17.29 -3.36
N LEU A 237 -16.28 17.32 -2.43
CA LEU A 237 -16.06 16.98 -1.02
C LEU A 237 -16.23 15.49 -0.74
N ILE A 238 -16.56 14.71 -1.77
CA ILE A 238 -16.62 13.25 -1.72
C ILE A 238 -15.22 12.67 -1.89
N CYS A 239 -14.86 11.73 -1.03
CA CYS A 239 -13.62 11.00 -1.13
C CYS A 239 -13.60 10.17 -2.42
N PRO A 240 -12.58 10.32 -3.30
CA PRO A 240 -12.49 9.55 -4.54
C PRO A 240 -12.34 8.04 -4.28
N LEU A 241 -11.78 7.65 -3.13
CA LEU A 241 -11.66 6.26 -2.70
C LEU A 241 -12.95 5.69 -2.11
N GLY A 242 -13.58 6.44 -1.20
CA GLY A 242 -14.67 5.94 -0.36
C GLY A 242 -16.07 6.21 -0.89
N LYS A 243 -16.18 7.09 -1.90
CA LYS A 243 -17.44 7.57 -2.45
C LYS A 243 -18.40 8.14 -1.39
N MET A 244 -17.84 8.57 -0.26
CA MET A 244 -18.52 9.20 0.87
C MET A 244 -17.87 10.54 1.18
N ARG A 245 -18.62 11.43 1.83
CA ARG A 245 -18.13 12.76 2.22
C ARG A 245 -16.89 12.62 3.10
N MET A 246 -15.84 13.36 2.77
CA MET A 246 -14.58 13.33 3.51
C MET A 246 -14.80 13.83 4.93
N SER A 247 -14.14 13.17 5.88
CA SER A 247 -14.10 13.59 7.28
C SER A 247 -12.78 14.30 7.61
N THR A 248 -11.68 13.76 7.09
CA THR A 248 -10.32 14.28 7.28
C THR A 248 -9.69 14.48 5.89
N PRO A 249 -9.88 15.65 5.25
CA PRO A 249 -9.35 15.91 3.92
C PRO A 249 -7.82 15.91 3.94
N CYS A 250 -7.24 15.07 3.11
CA CYS A 250 -5.81 14.83 3.07
C CYS A 250 -5.30 14.76 1.64
N ARG A 251 -4.05 15.16 1.46
CA ARG A 251 -3.28 14.99 0.23
C ARG A 251 -1.80 14.86 0.56
N ALA A 252 -1.00 14.37 -0.39
CA ALA A 252 0.45 14.50 -0.27
C ALA A 252 0.86 15.94 -0.60
N SER A 253 1.86 16.47 0.10
CA SER A 253 2.42 17.80 -0.15
C SER A 253 3.05 17.92 -1.55
N THR A 254 3.36 16.81 -2.20
CA THR A 254 3.91 16.70 -3.56
C THR A 254 2.84 16.68 -4.65
N CYS A 255 1.55 16.63 -4.30
CA CYS A 255 0.46 16.65 -5.26
C CYS A 255 0.18 18.08 -5.77
N SER A 256 0.03 18.22 -7.09
CA SER A 256 -0.32 19.49 -7.76
C SER A 256 -1.82 19.70 -7.97
N HIS A 257 -2.67 18.73 -7.59
CA HIS A 257 -4.12 18.84 -7.67
C HIS A 257 -4.70 19.40 -6.36
N LEU A 258 -5.90 19.98 -6.45
CA LEU A 258 -6.66 20.49 -5.30
C LEU A 258 -7.51 19.40 -4.62
N GLN A 259 -7.99 18.42 -5.38
CA GLN A 259 -8.87 17.36 -4.87
C GLN A 259 -8.20 16.60 -3.73
N CYS A 260 -8.80 16.62 -2.54
CA CYS A 260 -8.36 15.83 -1.41
C CYS A 260 -8.98 14.42 -1.43
N PHE A 261 -8.44 13.53 -0.62
CA PHE A 261 -9.01 12.24 -0.27
C PHE A 261 -9.10 12.08 1.25
N ASP A 262 -9.93 11.16 1.73
CA ASP A 262 -10.09 10.95 3.17
C ASP A 262 -8.88 10.19 3.76
N ALA A 263 -8.23 10.79 4.75
CA ALA A 263 -7.03 10.24 5.39
C ALA A 263 -7.29 8.87 6.05
N CYS A 264 -8.43 8.70 6.71
CA CYS A 264 -8.75 7.47 7.43
C CYS A 264 -8.81 6.29 6.47
N LEU A 265 -9.58 6.45 5.38
CA LEU A 265 -9.73 5.41 4.38
C LEU A 265 -8.42 5.13 3.64
N TYR A 266 -7.65 6.16 3.31
CA TYR A 266 -6.34 6.00 2.66
C TYR A 266 -5.36 5.18 3.52
N LEU A 267 -5.33 5.43 4.84
CA LEU A 267 -4.49 4.67 5.76
C LEU A 267 -5.00 3.23 5.93
N GLN A 268 -6.31 3.00 6.00
CA GLN A 268 -6.88 1.64 6.06
C GLN A 268 -6.56 0.81 4.81
N MET A 269 -6.56 1.43 3.63
CA MET A 269 -6.14 0.77 2.39
C MET A 269 -4.67 0.36 2.46
N ASN A 270 -3.79 1.29 2.88
CA ASN A 270 -2.35 1.05 2.96
C ASN A 270 -1.96 0.09 4.09
N GLU A 271 -2.75 -0.03 5.15
CA GLU A 271 -2.54 -1.05 6.19
C GLU A 271 -2.71 -2.46 5.62
N ARG A 272 -3.68 -2.66 4.70
CA ARG A 272 -3.90 -3.93 4.00
C ARG A 272 -2.87 -4.16 2.90
N LYS A 273 -2.69 -3.16 2.03
CA LYS A 273 -1.78 -3.22 0.89
C LYS A 273 -1.02 -1.88 0.76
N PRO A 274 0.21 -1.78 1.30
CA PRO A 274 0.97 -0.53 1.32
C PRO A 274 1.49 -0.22 -0.08
N THR A 275 0.70 0.49 -0.88
CA THR A 275 1.06 0.94 -2.23
C THR A 275 1.54 2.38 -2.21
N TRP A 276 1.01 3.20 -1.29
CA TRP A 276 1.35 4.60 -1.11
C TRP A 276 1.24 5.43 -2.40
N ASN A 277 0.21 5.16 -3.21
CA ASN A 277 -0.10 5.91 -4.42
C ASN A 277 -1.32 6.80 -4.21
N CYS A 278 -1.23 8.05 -4.66
CA CYS A 278 -2.32 9.01 -4.57
C CYS A 278 -3.52 8.55 -5.40
N PRO A 279 -4.74 8.46 -4.82
CA PRO A 279 -5.92 8.01 -5.56
C PRO A 279 -6.49 9.01 -6.58
N VAL A 280 -5.88 10.19 -6.69
CA VAL A 280 -6.31 11.25 -7.61
C VAL A 280 -5.38 11.35 -8.81
N CYS A 281 -4.07 11.21 -8.62
CA CYS A 281 -3.08 11.42 -9.68
C CYS A 281 -2.07 10.27 -9.84
N ASP A 282 -2.24 9.17 -9.10
CA ASP A 282 -1.41 7.96 -9.11
C ASP A 282 0.09 8.15 -8.77
N LYS A 283 0.52 9.38 -8.47
CA LYS A 283 1.87 9.70 -7.99
C LYS A 283 2.10 9.17 -6.58
N GLN A 284 3.38 9.00 -6.22
CA GLN A 284 3.77 8.55 -4.89
C GLN A 284 3.34 9.54 -3.78
N ALA A 285 2.61 9.00 -2.80
CA ALA A 285 2.03 9.69 -1.65
C ALA A 285 2.33 8.91 -0.36
N VAL A 286 3.63 8.80 -0.04
CA VAL A 286 4.13 8.18 1.20
C VAL A 286 3.67 8.94 2.44
N TYR A 287 3.57 8.23 3.56
CA TYR A 287 3.03 8.73 4.82
C TYR A 287 3.70 10.04 5.28
N GLU A 288 5.02 10.16 5.12
CA GLU A 288 5.82 11.31 5.52
C GLU A 288 5.38 12.60 4.81
N ASN A 289 4.88 12.47 3.58
CA ASN A 289 4.43 13.58 2.75
C ASN A 289 2.94 13.89 2.92
N LEU A 290 2.18 13.06 3.64
CA LEU A 290 0.77 13.32 3.89
C LEU A 290 0.59 14.57 4.77
N VAL A 291 -0.41 15.36 4.41
CA VAL A 291 -0.85 16.56 5.13
C VAL A 291 -2.37 16.59 5.21
N ILE A 292 -2.90 17.07 6.33
CA ILE A 292 -4.32 17.42 6.45
C ILE A 292 -4.49 18.84 5.92
N ASP A 293 -5.39 19.01 4.97
CA ASP A 293 -5.61 20.28 4.28
C ASP A 293 -6.55 21.16 5.10
N GLY A 294 -6.03 22.25 5.68
CA GLY A 294 -6.83 23.14 6.54
C GLY A 294 -7.93 23.87 5.79
N TYR A 295 -7.72 24.22 4.52
CA TYR A 295 -8.75 24.90 3.73
C TYR A 295 -9.98 24.01 3.57
N PHE A 296 -9.79 22.76 3.11
CA PHE A 296 -10.91 21.83 2.97
C PHE A 296 -11.46 21.38 4.32
N GLN A 297 -10.65 21.34 5.38
CA GLN A 297 -11.12 21.06 6.73
C GLN A 297 -12.10 22.15 7.21
N ASP A 298 -11.78 23.43 6.97
CA ASP A 298 -12.62 24.57 7.30
C ASP A 298 -13.89 24.58 6.45
N VAL A 299 -13.79 24.27 5.15
CA VAL A 299 -14.95 24.15 4.25
C VAL A 299 -15.91 23.07 4.75
N ILE A 300 -15.40 21.87 5.06
CA ILE A 300 -16.22 20.73 5.52
C ILE A 300 -16.90 21.05 6.86
N ALA A 301 -16.24 21.81 7.73
CA ALA A 301 -16.77 22.23 9.03
C ALA A 301 -17.68 23.48 8.96
N SER A 302 -17.77 24.14 7.80
CA SER A 302 -18.52 25.38 7.65
C SER A 302 -20.03 25.17 7.73
N LYS A 303 -20.72 26.04 8.47
CA LYS A 303 -22.18 26.08 8.54
C LYS A 303 -22.85 26.50 7.23
N ASN A 304 -22.10 27.17 6.35
CA ASN A 304 -22.61 27.61 5.04
C ASN A 304 -22.73 26.46 4.05
N LEU A 305 -22.15 25.30 4.37
CA LEU A 305 -22.22 24.10 3.55
C LEU A 305 -23.39 23.24 4.03
N GLY A 306 -24.37 23.00 3.16
CA GLY A 306 -25.50 22.13 3.47
C GLY A 306 -25.07 20.67 3.72
N PRO A 307 -25.89 19.88 4.43
CA PRO A 307 -25.61 18.46 4.66
C PRO A 307 -25.55 17.66 3.35
N ASP A 308 -26.33 18.06 2.35
CA ASP A 308 -26.40 17.39 1.03
C ASP A 308 -25.45 18.00 -0.02
N SER A 309 -24.72 19.07 0.33
CA SER A 309 -23.78 19.74 -0.57
C SER A 309 -22.46 18.96 -0.64
N ASN A 310 -22.24 18.30 -1.77
CA ASN A 310 -21.07 17.45 -2.01
C ASN A 310 -20.02 18.09 -2.93
N GLU A 311 -20.30 19.27 -3.46
CA GLU A 311 -19.43 20.01 -4.35
C GLU A 311 -19.39 21.49 -3.97
N ILE A 312 -18.23 22.09 -4.16
CA ILE A 312 -18.01 23.53 -3.98
C ILE A 312 -17.42 24.11 -5.26
N GLN A 313 -17.65 25.40 -5.42
CA GLN A 313 -17.01 26.20 -6.43
C GLN A 313 -15.96 27.11 -5.77
N LEU A 314 -14.75 27.10 -6.31
CA LEU A 314 -13.60 27.89 -5.88
C LEU A 314 -13.44 29.09 -6.81
N HIS A 315 -13.18 30.26 -6.22
CA HIS A 315 -13.04 31.53 -6.92
C HIS A 315 -11.59 32.02 -6.95
N GLU A 316 -11.30 33.00 -7.80
CA GLU A 316 -9.95 33.55 -8.05
C GLU A 316 -9.29 34.19 -6.83
N ASP A 317 -10.09 34.66 -5.86
CA ASP A 317 -9.61 35.19 -4.58
C ASP A 317 -9.35 34.07 -3.54
N GLY A 318 -9.60 32.82 -3.92
CA GLY A 318 -9.50 31.63 -3.09
C GLY A 318 -10.67 31.47 -2.11
N SER A 319 -11.73 32.27 -2.23
CA SER A 319 -13.00 32.01 -1.55
C SER A 319 -13.75 30.83 -2.21
N TRP A 320 -14.83 30.38 -1.57
CA TRP A 320 -15.65 29.30 -2.10
C TRP A 320 -17.15 29.59 -1.90
N SER A 321 -17.97 29.02 -2.78
CA SER A 321 -19.42 29.00 -2.67
C SER A 321 -19.97 27.59 -2.85
N VAL A 322 -21.14 27.31 -2.29
CA VAL A 322 -21.85 26.04 -2.53
C VAL A 322 -22.19 25.94 -4.02
N HIS A 323 -21.90 24.79 -4.63
CA HIS A 323 -22.34 24.55 -5.99
C HIS A 323 -23.86 24.27 -5.98
N VAL A 324 -24.64 25.22 -6.50
CA VAL A 324 -26.07 25.04 -6.70
C VAL A 324 -26.29 24.59 -8.13
N LEU A 325 -26.77 23.36 -8.31
CA LEU A 325 -27.33 22.94 -9.60
C LEU A 325 -28.54 23.84 -9.86
N LYS A 326 -28.40 24.81 -10.76
CA LYS A 326 -29.57 25.50 -11.29
C LYS A 326 -30.43 24.42 -11.95
N SER A 327 -31.61 24.16 -11.40
CA SER A 327 -32.66 23.50 -12.17
C SER A 327 -32.87 24.35 -13.41
N ASP A 328 -32.79 23.76 -14.60
CA ASP A 328 -33.15 24.41 -15.85
C ASP A 328 -34.64 24.75 -15.84
N ALA A 329 -34.97 25.85 -15.16
CA ALA A 329 -36.22 26.58 -15.25
C ALA A 329 -35.86 28.02 -15.58
N GLN A 330 -35.07 28.21 -16.63
CA GLN A 330 -35.11 29.47 -17.37
C GLN A 330 -36.39 29.44 -18.20
N THR A 331 -37.42 30.09 -17.70
CA THR A 331 -38.54 30.56 -18.52
C THR A 331 -37.97 31.49 -19.58
N LEU A 332 -37.79 30.97 -20.79
CA LEU A 332 -37.54 31.79 -21.97
C LEU A 332 -38.83 32.57 -22.24
N ASP A 333 -38.84 33.85 -21.87
CA ASP A 333 -39.84 34.82 -22.32
C ASP A 333 -39.84 34.86 -23.84
N THR A 334 -40.79 34.14 -24.44
CA THR A 334 -41.05 34.20 -25.87
C THR A 334 -42.31 35.06 -26.06
N PRO A 335 -42.26 36.14 -26.87
CA PRO A 335 -43.44 36.99 -27.06
C PRO A 335 -44.54 36.22 -27.82
N VAL A 336 -45.71 36.09 -27.20
CA VAL A 336 -46.90 35.47 -27.80
C VAL A 336 -47.42 36.34 -28.94
N LYS A 337 -47.35 35.84 -30.18
CA LYS A 337 -48.14 36.37 -31.31
C LYS A 337 -49.52 35.69 -31.33
N PRO A 338 -50.62 36.42 -31.59
CA PRO A 338 -51.96 35.84 -31.57
C PRO A 338 -52.19 34.93 -32.79
N ALA A 339 -52.66 33.71 -32.52
CA ALA A 339 -53.03 32.74 -33.54
C ALA A 339 -54.39 33.11 -34.18
N GLN A 340 -54.42 33.20 -35.50
CA GLN A 340 -55.66 33.22 -36.29
C GLN A 340 -56.19 31.80 -36.49
N LYS A 341 -57.49 31.64 -36.27
CA LYS A 341 -58.28 30.42 -36.40
C LYS A 341 -58.53 30.12 -37.89
N VAL A 342 -58.22 28.91 -38.35
CA VAL A 342 -58.74 28.37 -39.62
C VAL A 342 -59.19 26.92 -39.37
N GLU A 343 -60.47 26.68 -39.66
CA GLU A 343 -61.19 25.41 -39.54
C GLU A 343 -60.97 24.54 -40.78
N ILE A 344 -60.82 23.22 -40.59
CA ILE A 344 -61.06 22.23 -41.66
C ILE A 344 -61.88 21.07 -41.09
N ILE A 345 -62.88 20.71 -41.87
CA ILE A 345 -64.08 19.91 -41.58
C ILE A 345 -63.76 18.41 -41.65
N SER A 346 -64.48 17.65 -40.84
CA SER A 346 -64.48 16.19 -40.69
C SER A 346 -65.36 15.48 -41.73
N ASP A 347 -64.93 14.32 -42.20
CA ASP A 347 -65.82 13.17 -42.48
C ASP A 347 -65.02 11.86 -42.56
N ASP A 348 -65.36 10.88 -41.71
CA ASP A 348 -65.87 9.56 -42.12
C ASP A 348 -65.89 8.57 -40.93
N LEU A 349 -67.08 8.00 -40.71
CA LEU A 349 -67.47 7.07 -39.65
C LEU A 349 -67.53 5.61 -40.14
N GLU A 350 -67.07 4.71 -39.25
CA GLU A 350 -67.53 3.34 -38.93
C GLU A 350 -67.70 2.23 -40.01
N VAL A 351 -67.29 0.99 -39.67
CA VAL A 351 -68.18 -0.15 -39.33
C VAL A 351 -67.38 -1.45 -39.05
N ILE A 352 -67.91 -2.23 -38.09
CA ILE A 352 -67.47 -3.51 -37.51
C ILE A 352 -67.91 -4.73 -38.35
N SER A 353 -67.24 -5.89 -38.19
CA SER A 353 -67.67 -7.32 -38.34
C SER A 353 -66.76 -8.11 -39.32
N THR A 354 -66.26 -9.35 -39.14
CA THR A 354 -66.66 -10.56 -38.39
C THR A 354 -65.52 -11.63 -38.43
N LYS A 355 -65.36 -12.42 -37.33
CA LYS A 355 -65.05 -13.89 -37.12
C LYS A 355 -64.42 -14.74 -38.26
N CYS A 356 -63.70 -15.87 -38.08
CA CYS A 356 -63.42 -16.86 -37.00
C CYS A 356 -62.33 -17.87 -37.46
N ASP A 357 -61.87 -18.71 -36.51
CA ASP A 357 -60.99 -19.91 -36.52
C ASP A 357 -60.97 -20.78 -37.82
N ASP A 358 -60.01 -21.66 -38.15
CA ASP A 358 -59.44 -22.77 -37.36
C ASP A 358 -58.41 -23.61 -38.23
N LYS A 359 -57.50 -24.32 -37.55
CA LYS A 359 -56.81 -25.61 -37.90
C LYS A 359 -55.75 -25.80 -39.03
N SER A 360 -54.58 -26.24 -38.51
CA SER A 360 -53.82 -27.48 -38.79
C SER A 360 -52.91 -27.64 -40.02
N GLY A 361 -51.63 -27.92 -39.75
CA GLY A 361 -51.02 -29.21 -40.14
C GLY A 361 -49.83 -29.24 -41.12
N SER A 362 -48.64 -29.53 -40.57
CA SER A 362 -47.63 -30.52 -41.05
C SER A 362 -46.50 -30.14 -42.06
N ASN A 363 -45.28 -30.20 -41.49
CA ASN A 363 -44.03 -30.89 -41.92
C ASN A 363 -43.04 -30.42 -43.02
N HIS A 364 -41.77 -30.63 -42.61
CA HIS A 364 -40.47 -30.73 -43.30
C HIS A 364 -39.86 -29.41 -43.82
N GLY A 365 -38.57 -29.10 -43.63
CA GLY A 365 -37.43 -29.78 -43.01
C GLY A 365 -36.13 -29.04 -43.42
N VAL A 366 -35.03 -29.37 -42.73
CA VAL A 366 -33.61 -29.11 -43.08
C VAL A 366 -33.00 -27.76 -42.65
N GLU A 367 -31.92 -27.89 -41.87
CA GLU A 367 -30.84 -26.96 -41.47
C GLU A 367 -30.19 -26.19 -42.65
N PRO A 368 -29.42 -25.08 -42.47
CA PRO A 368 -28.26 -25.04 -41.56
C PRO A 368 -27.82 -23.67 -40.96
N SER A 369 -26.77 -23.78 -40.13
CA SER A 369 -25.58 -22.89 -40.10
C SER A 369 -25.59 -21.65 -39.20
N SER A 370 -24.94 -21.83 -38.03
CA SER A 370 -23.97 -20.96 -37.34
C SER A 370 -23.91 -19.45 -37.66
N THR A 371 -23.95 -18.61 -36.63
CA THR A 371 -22.76 -17.88 -36.09
C THR A 371 -23.12 -16.98 -34.90
N THR A 372 -22.42 -17.24 -33.78
CA THR A 372 -21.81 -16.32 -32.79
C THR A 372 -22.52 -15.03 -32.36
N GLY A 373 -22.78 -14.94 -31.04
CA GLY A 373 -22.96 -13.66 -30.34
C GLY A 373 -23.50 -13.82 -28.91
N VAL A 374 -22.75 -14.46 -28.01
CA VAL A 374 -23.12 -14.54 -26.58
C VAL A 374 -22.61 -13.29 -25.86
N THR A 375 -23.54 -12.51 -25.33
CA THR A 375 -23.35 -11.46 -24.33
C THR A 375 -22.97 -12.07 -22.98
N VAL A 376 -21.88 -11.61 -22.38
CA VAL A 376 -21.44 -12.04 -21.03
C VAL A 376 -22.02 -11.10 -19.99
N ASP A 377 -22.92 -11.66 -19.19
CA ASP A 377 -23.42 -11.13 -17.91
C ASP A 377 -22.35 -11.36 -16.82
N LEU A 378 -22.03 -10.33 -16.03
CA LEU A 378 -20.98 -10.33 -15.00
C LEU A 378 -21.58 -10.19 -13.61
N THR A 379 -22.44 -11.13 -13.21
CA THR A 379 -22.73 -11.36 -11.80
C THR A 379 -22.35 -12.76 -11.40
N LEU A 380 -21.12 -12.97 -10.95
CA LEU A 380 -20.81 -14.06 -10.03
C LEU A 380 -19.84 -13.56 -8.95
N SER A 381 -20.42 -13.40 -7.77
CA SER A 381 -19.83 -13.67 -6.48
C SER A 381 -19.17 -15.06 -6.44
N ASP A 382 -18.02 -15.18 -5.77
CA ASP A 382 -17.59 -16.40 -5.06
C ASP A 382 -16.43 -15.98 -4.14
N SER A 383 -16.56 -16.02 -2.80
CA SER A 383 -16.66 -17.19 -1.91
C SER A 383 -15.35 -17.99 -1.86
N ASP A 384 -14.42 -17.51 -1.03
CA ASP A 384 -13.16 -18.19 -0.69
C ASP A 384 -13.44 -19.28 0.36
N ASP A 385 -13.45 -20.54 -0.06
CA ASP A 385 -13.17 -21.69 0.79
C ASP A 385 -12.52 -22.78 -0.08
N ASP A 386 -11.29 -23.21 0.24
CA ASP A 386 -10.98 -24.64 0.26
C ASP A 386 -9.62 -25.00 0.90
N LEU A 387 -9.71 -26.02 1.76
CA LEU A 387 -8.64 -26.71 2.48
C LEU A 387 -7.99 -27.81 1.61
N PRO A 388 -6.78 -28.31 1.96
CA PRO A 388 -6.02 -29.19 1.07
C PRO A 388 -6.53 -30.65 1.03
N LEU A 389 -6.64 -31.20 -0.20
CA LEU A 389 -7.10 -32.56 -0.50
C LEU A 389 -6.14 -33.66 0.01
N LYS A 390 -6.73 -34.68 0.66
CA LYS A 390 -6.07 -35.93 1.09
C LYS A 390 -5.74 -36.85 -0.10
N ARG A 391 -4.54 -37.43 -0.03
CA ARG A 391 -3.99 -38.50 -0.87
C ARG A 391 -4.83 -39.77 -0.77
N LYS A 392 -5.26 -40.36 -1.90
CA LYS A 392 -5.93 -41.66 -1.95
C LYS A 392 -4.93 -42.78 -2.27
N GLN A 393 -4.90 -43.81 -1.42
CA GLN A 393 -4.16 -45.06 -1.59
C GLN A 393 -4.81 -45.89 -2.71
N ASN A 394 -3.99 -46.49 -3.58
CA ASN A 394 -4.43 -47.52 -4.53
C ASN A 394 -4.18 -48.90 -3.92
N SER A 395 -5.27 -49.63 -3.65
CA SER A 395 -5.28 -51.06 -3.39
C SER A 395 -6.20 -51.72 -4.41
N GLY A 396 -5.71 -52.72 -5.16
CA GLY A 396 -6.56 -53.52 -6.04
C GLY A 396 -5.80 -54.37 -7.05
N ASN A 397 -5.46 -55.59 -6.63
CA ASN A 397 -5.05 -56.74 -7.44
C ASN A 397 -5.88 -56.92 -8.73
N SER A 398 -5.25 -57.41 -9.79
CA SER A 398 -5.88 -58.44 -10.65
C SER A 398 -4.84 -59.31 -11.36
N ASN A 399 -5.14 -60.61 -11.31
CA ASN A 399 -4.45 -61.73 -11.95
C ASN A 399 -4.33 -61.57 -13.47
N ARG A 400 -3.15 -61.81 -14.03
CA ARG A 400 -2.83 -62.93 -14.94
C ARG A 400 -1.38 -62.88 -15.39
#